data_AF-A0A7L2SST6-F1
#
_entry.id   AF-A0A7L2SST6-F1
#
_cell.length_a   1.000
_cell.length_b   1.000
_cell.length_c   1.000
_cell.angle_alpha   90.00
_cell.angle_beta   90.00
_cell.angle_gamma   90.00
#
_symmetry.space_group_name_H-M   'P 1'
#
loop_
_entity.id
_entity.type
_entity.pdbx_description
1 polymer ?
#
loop_
_entity_poly.entity_id
_entity_poly.type
_entity_poly.pdbx_seq_one_letter_code
_entity_poly.pdbx_strand_id
1 'polypeptide(L)' 'MTGAAGQNKQHFITKNTAKLDRETEELHHDRVSLEVGKVIQQGRQSKGLTQKDLAT' A
#
# COMPACT_ATOMS: atom_id res chain seq x y z
N MET A 1 13.21 -4.78 24.34
CA MET A 1 13.86 -4.15 23.18
C MET A 1 14.83 -5.14 22.58
N THR A 2 14.50 -5.80 21.47
CA THR A 2 15.48 -6.57 20.67
C THR A 2 14.93 -6.79 19.25
N GLY A 3 15.64 -6.24 18.25
CA GLY A 3 15.62 -6.76 16.88
C GLY A 3 14.93 -5.93 15.79
N ALA A 4 15.55 -4.84 15.33
CA ALA A 4 15.45 -4.36 13.94
C ALA A 4 16.54 -3.28 13.64
N ALA A 5 17.80 -3.53 14.01
CA ALA A 5 18.90 -2.62 13.70
C ALA A 5 19.67 -3.18 12.49
N GLY A 6 19.42 -2.65 11.29
CA GLY A 6 20.25 -2.92 10.09
C GLY A 6 19.60 -3.69 8.94
N GLN A 7 18.30 -3.51 8.65
CA GLN A 7 17.66 -4.13 7.49
C GLN A 7 17.19 -3.08 6.47
N ASN A 8 17.54 -3.26 5.19
CA ASN A 8 16.97 -2.52 4.06
C ASN A 8 15.71 -3.24 3.55
N LYS A 9 14.63 -3.17 4.32
CA LYS A 9 13.32 -3.65 3.89
C LYS A 9 12.56 -2.46 3.28
N GLN A 10 12.65 -2.28 1.96
CA GLN A 10 11.92 -1.18 1.29
C GLN A 10 10.40 -1.39 1.33
N HIS A 11 9.94 -2.64 1.17
CA HIS A 11 8.53 -2.99 1.22
C HIS A 11 8.17 -3.60 2.58
N PHE A 12 7.57 -2.78 3.44
CA PHE A 12 7.01 -3.21 4.72
C PHE A 12 5.63 -3.84 4.52
N ILE A 13 5.36 -4.87 5.31
CA ILE A 13 4.04 -5.51 5.34
C ILE A 13 3.10 -4.58 6.13
N THR A 14 2.04 -4.10 5.49
CA THR A 14 1.08 -3.15 6.07
C THR A 14 0.04 -3.79 6.98
N LYS A 15 -0.14 -5.12 6.92
CA LYS A 15 -1.07 -5.87 7.78
C LYS A 15 -0.34 -6.60 8.90
N ASN A 16 -0.92 -6.59 10.10
CA ASN A 16 -0.40 -7.33 11.23
C ASN A 16 -0.64 -8.84 11.03
N THR A 17 0.42 -9.58 10.70
CA THR A 17 0.35 -11.00 10.31
C THR A 17 -0.23 -11.90 11.42
N ALA A 18 -0.05 -11.54 12.69
CA ALA A 18 -0.62 -12.27 13.84
C ALA A 18 -2.13 -12.04 14.05
N LYS A 19 -2.68 -10.96 13.48
CA LYS A 19 -4.13 -10.72 13.46
C LYS A 19 -4.78 -11.45 12.28
N LEU A 20 -4.11 -11.42 11.11
CA LEU A 20 -4.53 -12.12 9.91
C LEU A 20 -4.61 -13.64 10.10
N ASP A 21 -3.67 -14.23 10.85
CA ASP A 21 -3.63 -15.67 11.16
C ASP A 21 -4.79 -16.13 12.07
N ARG A 22 -5.45 -15.20 12.77
CA ARG A 22 -6.59 -15.47 13.67
C ARG A 22 -7.96 -15.15 13.07
N GLU A 23 -8.02 -14.52 11.90
CA GLU A 23 -9.29 -14.17 11.22
C GLU A 23 -9.79 -15.40 10.45
N THR A 24 -10.65 -16.23 11.06
CA THR A 24 -11.17 -17.47 10.44
C THR A 24 -12.60 -17.36 9.90
N GLU A 25 -13.29 -16.22 10.07
CA GLU A 25 -14.73 -16.09 9.72
C GLU A 25 -15.04 -15.03 8.65
N GLU A 26 -14.26 -13.95 8.48
CA GLU A 26 -14.46 -13.03 7.34
C GLU A 26 -13.19 -12.24 6.99
N LEU A 27 -12.54 -12.63 5.89
CA LEU A 27 -11.36 -11.93 5.39
C LEU A 27 -11.78 -10.76 4.46
N HIS A 28 -12.25 -9.65 5.04
CA HIS A 28 -12.57 -8.45 4.28
C HIS A 28 -11.30 -7.63 3.97
N HIS A 29 -11.13 -7.24 2.71
CA HIS A 29 -10.06 -6.35 2.27
C HIS A 29 -10.66 -5.03 1.81
N ASP A 30 -10.45 -3.97 2.59
CA ASP A 30 -10.79 -2.63 2.15
C ASP A 30 -10.01 -2.27 0.88
N ARG A 31 -10.75 -1.89 -0.16
CA ARG A 31 -10.15 -1.38 -1.39
C ARG A 31 -9.92 0.12 -1.26
N VAL A 32 -8.98 0.63 -2.05
CA VAL A 32 -8.82 2.08 -2.19
C VAL A 32 -10.14 2.70 -2.66
N SER A 33 -10.51 3.84 -2.07
CA SER A 33 -11.73 4.54 -2.45
C SER A 33 -11.61 5.13 -3.87
N LEU A 34 -12.75 5.37 -4.51
CA LEU A 34 -12.80 6.00 -5.84
C LEU A 34 -12.16 7.40 -5.84
N GLU A 35 -12.28 8.12 -4.74
CA GLU A 35 -11.70 9.45 -4.57
C GLU A 35 -10.17 9.41 -4.64
N VAL A 36 -9.53 8.45 -3.96
CA VAL A 36 -8.07 8.27 -4.02
C VAL A 36 -7.61 8.03 -5.47
N GLY A 37 -8.34 7.21 -6.23
CA GLY A 37 -8.04 6.98 -7.64
C GLY A 37 -8.13 8.25 -8.50
N LYS A 38 -9.15 9.10 -8.25
CA LYS A 38 -9.33 10.37 -8.98
C LYS A 38 -8.22 11.37 -8.68
N VAL A 39 -7.84 11.53 -7.41
CA VAL A 39 -6.77 12.45 -7.01
C VAL A 39 -5.44 12.06 -7.65
N ILE A 40 -5.12 10.75 -7.68
CA ILE A 40 -3.91 10.24 -8.34
C ILE A 40 -3.95 10.53 -9.85
N GLN A 41 -5.09 10.29 -10.50
CA GLN A 41 -5.24 10.53 -11.94
C GLN A 41 -5.05 12.01 -12.29
N GLN A 42 -5.66 12.92 -11.53
CA GLN A 42 -5.51 14.35 -11.72
C GLN A 42 -4.06 14.80 -11.51
N GLY A 43 -3.40 14.31 -10.46
CA GLY A 43 -2.00 14.61 -10.18
C GLY A 43 -1.03 14.11 -11.25
N ARG A 44 -1.32 12.98 -11.90
CA ARG A 44 -0.54 12.48 -13.04
C ARG A 44 -0.69 13.38 -14.26
N GLN A 45 -1.93 13.75 -14.59
CA GLN A 45 -2.21 14.60 -15.75
C GLN A 45 -1.59 15.98 -15.61
N SER A 46 -1.66 16.59 -14.43
CA SER A 46 -1.07 17.92 -14.18
C SER A 46 0.46 17.92 -14.27
N LYS A 47 1.09 16.77 -14.06
CA LYS A 47 2.55 16.58 -14.16
C LYS A 47 3.00 15.97 -15.49
N GLY A 48 2.09 15.70 -16.42
CA GLY A 48 2.41 15.06 -17.71
C GLY A 48 2.93 13.62 -17.58
N LEU A 49 2.62 12.92 -16.47
CA LEU A 49 3.19 11.61 -16.15
C LEU A 49 2.31 10.46 -16.65
N THR A 50 2.93 9.50 -17.33
CA THR A 50 2.27 8.23 -17.65
C THR A 50 2.24 7.32 -16.41
N GLN A 51 1.55 6.18 -16.48
CA GLN A 51 1.49 5.24 -15.35
C GLN A 51 2.86 4.59 -15.14
N LYS A 52 3.58 4.35 -16.24
CA LYS A 52 4.93 3.82 -16.24
C LYS A 52 5.88 4.75 -15.48
N ASP A 53 5.82 6.05 -15.77
CA ASP A 53 6.70 7.04 -15.13
C ASP A 53 6.38 7.26 -13.64
N LEU A 54 5.16 6.94 -13.20
CA LEU A 54 4.80 6.98 -11.78
C LEU A 54 5.22 5.70 -11.04
N ALA A 55 5.19 4.55 -11.73
CA ALA A 55 5.37 3.24 -11.12
C ALA A 55 6.83 2.74 -11.14
N THR A 56 7.69 3.35 -11.98
CA THR A 56 9.10 2.98 -12.18
C THR A 56 9.99 4.15 -11.78
#